data_AF-B3R438-F1
#
_entry.id   AF-B3R438-F1
#
_cell.length_a   1.000
_cell.length_b   1.000
_cell.length_c   1.000
_cell.angle_alpha   90.00
_cell.angle_beta   90.00
_cell.angle_gamma   90.00
#
_symmetry.space_group_name_H-M   'P 1'
#
loop_
_entity.id
_entity.type
_entity.pdbx_description
1 polymer ?
#
loop_
_entity_poly.entity_id
_entity_poly.type
_entity_poly.pdbx_seq_one_letter_code
_entity_poly.pdbx_strand_id
1 'polypeptide(L)'
;MTPASSASPAPFRVAAVQTVTGTSLDANLARAEARIAEAAAGGAELVLLPEYFCIMGRAESDKVAVREHDGDGPVQQFLADTARRHGIWLVGGTLPMWCDDPQRVYNTSLAFNPRGERIARYDKIHLFGFTRGTESYDESRTILAGRTPVSFDAPCGRVAMSVCYDLRFPELYRGLAADGGTSLILMPAAFTYTTGQAHWEILLRARAIENQCYVLAAAQGGKHENGRRTWGHSMLVDPWGEVLAMLPEGEGVVGGVIDPARLEEVRQNLPALRHRVL
;
A
#
# COMPACT_ATOMS: atom_id res chain seq x y z
N MET A 1 12.57 34.60 -19.24
CA MET A 1 12.32 33.38 -18.44
C MET A 1 12.65 32.20 -19.31
N THR A 2 13.81 31.59 -19.09
CA THR A 2 14.18 30.30 -19.69
C THR A 2 13.22 29.24 -19.14
N PRO A 3 12.61 28.38 -19.97
CA PRO A 3 11.85 27.27 -19.42
C PRO A 3 12.84 26.38 -18.67
N ALA A 4 12.54 26.06 -17.41
CA ALA A 4 13.25 25.03 -16.68
C ALA A 4 13.19 23.76 -17.54
N SER A 5 14.35 23.27 -17.95
CA SER A 5 14.47 21.95 -18.56
C SER A 5 14.00 20.94 -17.54
N SER A 6 12.77 20.44 -17.69
CA SER A 6 12.30 19.28 -16.94
C SER A 6 13.06 18.09 -17.51
N ALA A 7 14.14 17.68 -16.82
CA ALA A 7 14.77 16.40 -17.10
C ALA A 7 13.67 15.33 -17.12
N SER A 8 13.69 14.44 -18.12
CA SER A 8 12.82 13.27 -18.13
C SER A 8 12.94 12.56 -16.78
N PRO A 9 11.84 12.13 -16.15
CA PRO A 9 11.93 11.52 -14.83
C PRO A 9 12.87 10.31 -14.92
N ALA A 10 13.75 10.15 -13.92
CA ALA A 10 14.70 9.05 -13.91
C ALA A 10 14.00 7.75 -13.46
N PRO A 11 14.52 6.57 -13.87
CA PRO A 11 14.04 5.30 -13.33
C PRO A 11 14.13 5.30 -11.79
N PHE A 12 13.07 4.85 -11.12
CA PHE A 12 12.92 4.95 -9.67
C PHE A 12 12.68 3.58 -9.06
N ARG A 13 13.49 3.19 -8.08
CA ARG A 13 13.42 1.83 -7.48
C ARG A 13 12.41 1.77 -6.35
N VAL A 14 11.53 0.77 -6.41
CA VAL A 14 10.48 0.57 -5.41
C VAL A 14 10.47 -0.86 -4.89
N ALA A 15 10.06 -1.03 -3.63
CA ALA A 15 9.95 -2.33 -3.01
C ALA A 15 8.69 -2.45 -2.13
N ALA A 16 8.06 -3.61 -2.17
CA ALA A 16 7.00 -4.05 -1.28
C ALA A 16 7.58 -5.05 -0.27
N VAL A 17 7.24 -4.85 1.00
CA VAL A 17 7.55 -5.79 2.07
C VAL A 17 6.36 -6.72 2.27
N GLN A 18 6.63 -8.02 2.32
CA GLN A 18 5.68 -9.03 2.76
C GLN A 18 6.00 -9.45 4.19
N THR A 19 5.00 -9.46 5.07
CA THR A 19 5.16 -9.89 6.47
C THR A 19 4.18 -10.98 6.87
N VAL A 20 4.50 -11.68 7.95
CA VAL A 20 3.54 -12.50 8.71
C VAL A 20 3.34 -11.83 10.06
N THR A 21 2.56 -10.75 10.09
CA THR A 21 2.41 -9.95 11.32
C THR A 21 1.82 -10.78 12.46
N GLY A 22 2.37 -10.61 13.66
CA GLY A 22 1.91 -11.28 14.89
C GLY A 22 1.21 -10.33 15.85
N THR A 23 1.06 -10.77 17.11
CA THR A 23 0.28 -10.04 18.12
C THR A 23 1.08 -9.01 18.91
N SER A 24 2.42 -9.06 18.86
CA SER A 24 3.32 -8.16 19.59
C SER A 24 3.78 -6.99 18.72
N LEU A 25 3.43 -5.76 19.13
CA LEU A 25 3.81 -4.53 18.44
C LEU A 25 5.34 -4.43 18.26
N ASP A 26 6.11 -4.53 19.34
CA ASP A 26 7.57 -4.37 19.29
C ASP A 26 8.24 -5.41 18.38
N ALA A 27 7.79 -6.67 18.46
CA ALA A 27 8.30 -7.73 17.59
C ALA A 27 7.92 -7.49 16.11
N ASN A 28 6.76 -6.90 15.84
CA ASN A 28 6.35 -6.54 14.49
C ASN A 28 7.19 -5.38 13.94
N LEU A 29 7.44 -4.34 14.74
CA LEU A 29 8.26 -3.19 14.34
C LEU A 29 9.72 -3.60 14.10
N ALA A 30 10.30 -4.45 14.95
CA ALA A 30 11.65 -4.98 14.75
C ALA A 30 11.76 -5.80 13.44
N ARG A 31 10.74 -6.61 13.13
CA ARG A 31 10.68 -7.35 11.86
C ARG A 31 10.52 -6.42 10.66
N ALA A 32 9.63 -5.42 10.75
CA ALA A 32 9.45 -4.43 9.70
C ALA A 32 10.75 -3.66 9.43
N GLU A 33 11.48 -3.23 10.47
CA GLU A 33 12.78 -2.57 10.33
C GLU A 33 13.78 -3.42 9.54
N ALA A 34 13.91 -4.70 9.88
CA ALA A 34 14.83 -5.60 9.20
C ALA A 34 14.52 -5.70 7.69
N ARG A 35 13.22 -5.76 7.33
CA ARG A 35 12.79 -5.83 5.92
C ARG A 35 12.90 -4.50 5.19
N ILE A 36 12.68 -3.38 5.87
CA ILE A 36 12.90 -2.05 5.29
C ILE A 36 14.40 -1.85 5.03
N ALA A 37 15.26 -2.25 5.97
CA ALA A 37 16.71 -2.20 5.79
C ALA A 37 17.17 -3.11 4.63
N GLU A 38 16.61 -4.32 4.51
CA GLU A 38 16.84 -5.22 3.38
C GLU A 38 16.48 -4.54 2.04
N ALA A 39 15.31 -3.91 1.96
CA ALA A 39 14.85 -3.20 0.77
C ALA A 39 15.76 -1.99 0.43
N ALA A 40 16.10 -1.18 1.43
CA ALA A 40 16.97 -0.02 1.27
C ALA A 40 18.38 -0.41 0.83
N ALA A 41 18.95 -1.48 1.41
CA ALA A 41 20.23 -2.04 0.99
C ALA A 41 20.19 -2.60 -0.45
N GLY A 42 19.02 -3.06 -0.89
CA GLY A 42 18.72 -3.42 -2.29
C GLY A 42 18.55 -2.22 -3.23
N GLY A 43 18.69 -1.00 -2.73
CA GLY A 43 18.58 0.24 -3.49
C GLY A 43 17.15 0.73 -3.73
N ALA A 44 16.16 0.25 -2.96
CA ALA A 44 14.82 0.79 -3.01
C ALA A 44 14.79 2.24 -2.51
N GLU A 45 14.19 3.13 -3.28
CA GLU A 45 13.99 4.54 -2.93
C GLU A 45 12.61 4.79 -2.33
N LEU A 46 11.63 3.93 -2.66
CA LEU A 46 10.33 3.86 -1.98
C LEU A 46 10.06 2.45 -1.48
N VAL A 47 9.66 2.34 -0.22
CA VAL A 47 9.28 1.07 0.43
C VAL A 47 7.84 1.14 0.91
N LEU A 48 7.05 0.12 0.55
CA LEU A 48 5.68 -0.06 0.99
C LEU A 48 5.58 -1.25 1.97
N LEU A 49 5.02 -0.98 3.15
CA LEU A 49 4.66 -2.01 4.13
C LEU A 49 3.24 -2.54 3.87
N PRO A 50 2.88 -3.75 4.35
CA PRO A 50 1.55 -4.31 4.14
C PRO A 50 0.52 -3.74 5.13
N GLU A 51 -0.77 -3.92 4.84
CA GLU A 51 -1.86 -3.59 5.77
C GLU A 51 -1.65 -4.35 7.09
N TYR A 52 -1.90 -3.69 8.22
CA TYR A 52 -1.71 -4.22 9.57
C TYR A 52 -0.26 -4.59 9.91
N PHE A 53 0.77 -4.04 9.26
CA PHE A 53 2.17 -4.42 9.54
C PHE A 53 2.59 -4.33 11.02
N CYS A 54 1.97 -3.42 11.78
CA CYS A 54 2.33 -3.15 13.17
C CYS A 54 1.62 -4.08 14.18
N ILE A 55 0.43 -4.59 13.86
CA ILE A 55 -0.31 -5.48 14.77
C ILE A 55 -1.37 -6.30 14.03
N MET A 56 -1.40 -7.61 14.33
CA MET A 56 -2.52 -8.47 14.03
C MET A 56 -2.96 -9.19 15.31
N GLY A 57 -3.92 -8.59 16.01
CA GLY A 57 -4.38 -9.01 17.33
C GLY A 57 -5.02 -10.40 17.37
N ARG A 58 -5.18 -10.95 18.58
CA ARG A 58 -5.91 -12.22 18.78
C ARG A 58 -7.40 -12.01 18.58
N ALA A 59 -7.93 -10.88 19.05
CA ALA A 59 -9.26 -10.41 18.78
C ALA A 59 -9.23 -9.18 17.86
N GLU A 60 -10.28 -9.00 17.06
CA GLU A 60 -10.39 -7.83 16.18
C GLU A 60 -10.37 -6.50 16.95
N SER A 61 -10.82 -6.49 18.20
CA SER A 61 -10.83 -5.29 19.07
C SER A 61 -9.44 -4.91 19.60
N ASP A 62 -8.43 -5.77 19.53
CA ASP A 62 -7.11 -5.49 20.11
C ASP A 62 -6.45 -4.26 19.49
N LYS A 63 -6.74 -3.97 18.21
CA LYS A 63 -6.26 -2.76 17.52
C LYS A 63 -6.77 -1.46 18.15
N VAL A 64 -7.92 -1.50 18.83
CA VAL A 64 -8.46 -0.34 19.55
C VAL A 64 -7.54 0.03 20.70
N ALA A 65 -6.97 -0.96 21.40
CA ALA A 65 -6.10 -0.72 22.56
C ALA A 65 -4.75 -0.08 22.19
N VAL A 66 -4.29 -0.25 20.95
CA VAL A 66 -2.99 0.27 20.47
C VAL A 66 -3.14 1.43 19.48
N ARG A 67 -4.33 2.03 19.39
CA ARG A 67 -4.59 3.15 18.47
C ARG A 67 -3.79 4.39 18.87
N GLU A 68 -3.26 5.09 17.89
CA GLU A 68 -2.44 6.28 18.12
C GLU A 68 -3.21 7.58 17.86
N HIS A 69 -2.81 8.66 18.53
CA HIS A 69 -3.29 9.99 18.21
C HIS A 69 -2.51 10.56 17.01
N ASP A 70 -3.12 11.44 16.23
CA ASP A 70 -2.46 12.03 15.07
C ASP A 70 -1.22 12.84 15.48
N GLY A 71 -0.05 12.46 14.95
CA GLY A 71 1.22 13.08 15.28
C GLY A 71 1.86 12.59 16.58
N ASP A 72 1.24 11.65 17.30
CA ASP A 72 1.74 11.10 18.56
C ASP A 72 1.52 9.59 18.66
N GLY A 73 2.61 8.84 18.54
CA GLY A 73 2.60 7.41 18.78
C GLY A 73 3.86 6.68 18.26
N PRO A 74 4.16 5.51 18.85
CA PRO A 74 5.38 4.76 18.55
C PRO A 74 5.50 4.30 17.10
N VAL A 75 4.41 3.90 16.45
CA VAL A 75 4.40 3.47 15.04
C VAL A 75 4.61 4.65 14.11
N GLN A 76 4.01 5.80 14.38
CA GLN A 76 4.28 7.03 13.63
C GLN A 76 5.74 7.46 13.74
N GLN A 77 6.28 7.46 14.97
CA GLN A 77 7.68 7.80 15.22
C GLN A 77 8.62 6.81 14.54
N PHE A 78 8.32 5.51 14.61
CA PHE A 78 9.04 4.46 13.90
C PHE A 78 9.12 4.74 12.39
N LEU A 79 7.98 5.01 11.74
CA LEU A 79 7.94 5.29 10.30
C LEU A 79 8.77 6.54 9.95
N ALA A 80 8.64 7.62 10.72
CA ALA A 80 9.38 8.86 10.50
C ALA A 80 10.90 8.64 10.64
N ASP A 81 11.34 7.96 11.71
CA ASP A 81 12.75 7.74 12.00
C ASP A 81 13.38 6.75 11.02
N THR A 82 12.67 5.70 10.65
CA THR A 82 13.16 4.70 9.69
C THR A 82 13.26 5.29 8.28
N ALA A 83 12.28 6.10 7.84
CA ALA A 83 12.36 6.83 6.58
C ALA A 83 13.61 7.72 6.53
N ARG A 84 13.86 8.49 7.60
CA ARG A 84 15.03 9.36 7.72
C ARG A 84 16.35 8.61 7.78
N ARG A 85 16.40 7.50 8.54
CA ARG A 85 17.60 6.67 8.74
C ARG A 85 18.10 6.08 7.42
N HIS A 86 17.18 5.59 6.59
CA HIS A 86 17.51 4.96 5.32
C HIS A 86 17.47 5.93 4.12
N GLY A 87 16.98 7.15 4.32
CA GLY A 87 16.88 8.16 3.25
C GLY A 87 15.89 7.77 2.15
N ILE A 88 14.78 7.13 2.52
CA ILE A 88 13.78 6.58 1.59
C ILE A 88 12.40 7.21 1.78
N TRP A 89 11.56 7.09 0.77
CA TRP A 89 10.12 7.26 0.91
C TRP A 89 9.55 5.99 1.56
N LEU A 90 8.91 6.13 2.71
CA LEU A 90 8.34 4.99 3.43
C LEU A 90 6.84 5.17 3.56
N VAL A 91 6.09 4.18 3.07
CA VAL A 91 4.63 4.15 3.18
C VAL A 91 4.24 3.03 4.13
N GLY A 92 3.75 3.41 5.30
CA GLY A 92 3.19 2.48 6.29
C GLY A 92 1.89 1.92 5.76
N GLY A 93 1.81 0.59 5.62
CA GLY A 93 0.69 -0.07 4.98
C GLY A 93 -0.62 0.27 5.65
N THR A 94 -0.78 -0.12 6.93
CA THR A 94 -1.69 0.60 7.83
C THR A 94 -1.30 0.52 9.32
N LEU A 95 -1.79 1.47 10.11
CA LEU A 95 -1.82 1.45 11.58
C LEU A 95 -3.19 1.90 12.12
N PRO A 96 -3.60 1.45 13.32
CA PRO A 96 -4.83 1.91 13.95
C PRO A 96 -4.65 3.34 14.46
N MET A 97 -5.48 4.26 13.98
CA MET A 97 -5.51 5.66 14.44
C MET A 97 -6.80 5.94 15.20
N TRP A 98 -6.71 6.84 16.18
CA TRP A 98 -7.87 7.30 16.93
C TRP A 98 -8.94 7.92 16.02
N CYS A 99 -10.20 7.66 16.33
CA CYS A 99 -11.37 8.30 15.72
C CYS A 99 -12.39 8.67 16.81
N ASP A 100 -13.39 9.48 16.45
CA ASP A 100 -14.40 9.98 17.40
C ASP A 100 -15.25 8.88 18.07
N ASP A 101 -15.18 7.65 17.57
CA ASP A 101 -15.80 6.49 18.18
C ASP A 101 -14.79 5.70 19.03
N PRO A 102 -15.00 5.57 20.36
CA PRO A 102 -14.03 4.92 21.25
C PRO A 102 -13.91 3.40 21.02
N GLN A 103 -14.83 2.78 20.29
CA GLN A 103 -14.82 1.36 19.96
C GLN A 103 -14.22 1.07 18.57
N ARG A 104 -13.93 2.12 17.78
CA ARG A 104 -13.40 1.99 16.43
C ARG A 104 -12.09 2.74 16.25
N VAL A 105 -11.42 2.43 15.15
CA VAL A 105 -10.20 3.09 14.71
C VAL A 105 -10.34 3.50 13.25
N TYR A 106 -9.57 4.47 12.79
CA TYR A 106 -9.24 4.53 11.37
C TYR A 106 -8.18 3.47 11.06
N ASN A 107 -8.33 2.81 9.91
CA ASN A 107 -7.28 1.95 9.35
C ASN A 107 -6.47 2.83 8.37
N THR A 108 -5.40 3.41 8.88
CA THR A 108 -4.73 4.54 8.24
C THR A 108 -3.41 4.12 7.61
N SER A 109 -3.14 4.54 6.39
CA SER A 109 -1.82 4.47 5.75
C SER A 109 -1.16 5.84 5.81
N LEU A 110 0.11 5.90 6.21
CA LEU A 110 0.88 7.13 6.30
C LEU A 110 2.09 7.07 5.38
N ALA A 111 2.37 8.14 4.64
CA ALA A 111 3.55 8.26 3.80
C ALA A 111 4.51 9.30 4.39
N PHE A 112 5.79 8.93 4.43
CA PHE A 112 6.89 9.76 4.90
C PHE A 112 7.93 9.92 3.79
N ASN A 113 8.50 11.12 3.69
CA ASN A 113 9.60 11.38 2.76
C ASN A 113 10.97 11.01 3.38
N PRO A 114 12.08 11.08 2.60
CA PRO A 114 13.43 10.78 3.09
C PRO A 114 13.94 11.63 4.28
N ARG A 115 13.26 12.74 4.62
CA ARG A 115 13.58 13.55 5.82
C ARG A 115 12.83 13.09 7.06
N GLY A 116 11.96 12.09 6.93
CA GLY A 116 11.05 11.63 7.97
C GLY A 116 9.86 12.57 8.19
N GLU A 117 9.54 13.43 7.23
CA GLU A 117 8.36 14.30 7.30
C GLU A 117 7.15 13.55 6.73
N ARG A 118 6.02 13.59 7.43
CA ARG A 118 4.76 13.05 6.93
C ARG A 118 4.25 13.91 5.76
N ILE A 119 4.07 13.29 4.61
CA ILE A 119 3.63 13.96 3.37
C ILE A 119 2.19 13.61 2.98
N ALA A 120 1.66 12.48 3.45
CA ALA A 120 0.29 12.06 3.18
C ALA A 120 -0.24 11.15 4.28
N ARG A 121 -1.56 11.19 4.43
CA ARG A 121 -2.36 10.31 5.29
C ARG A 121 -3.58 9.86 4.49
N TYR A 122 -3.82 8.56 4.44
CA TYR A 122 -4.97 7.95 3.80
C TYR A 122 -5.71 7.07 4.80
N ASP A 123 -6.97 7.36 5.08
CA ASP A 123 -7.82 6.52 5.91
C ASP A 123 -8.66 5.62 4.98
N LYS A 124 -8.57 4.30 5.14
CA LYS A 124 -9.24 3.30 4.28
C LYS A 124 -10.71 3.64 4.09
N ILE A 125 -11.15 3.79 2.84
CA ILE A 125 -12.49 4.29 2.53
C ILE A 125 -13.51 3.17 2.31
N HIS A 126 -13.10 2.01 1.81
CA HIS A 126 -13.97 0.84 1.67
C HIS A 126 -13.63 -0.24 2.69
N LEU A 127 -14.61 -0.61 3.53
CA LEU A 127 -14.43 -1.60 4.59
C LEU A 127 -14.90 -2.99 4.13
N PHE A 128 -14.11 -4.01 4.44
CA PHE A 128 -14.40 -5.38 4.03
C PHE A 128 -15.54 -5.98 4.86
N GLY A 129 -16.55 -6.50 4.16
CA GLY A 129 -17.57 -7.38 4.70
C GLY A 129 -17.64 -8.66 3.87
N PHE A 130 -17.66 -9.82 4.52
CA PHE A 130 -17.77 -11.11 3.85
C PHE A 130 -18.40 -12.16 4.74
N THR A 131 -19.36 -12.92 4.21
CA THR A 131 -19.94 -14.08 4.90
C THR A 131 -20.02 -15.24 3.91
N ARG A 132 -19.39 -16.38 4.25
CA ARG A 132 -19.48 -17.63 3.48
C ARG A 132 -19.32 -18.83 4.39
N GLY A 133 -20.38 -19.64 4.51
CA GLY A 133 -20.38 -20.78 5.42
C GLY A 133 -20.15 -20.32 6.86
N THR A 134 -19.07 -20.81 7.50
CA THR A 134 -18.67 -20.41 8.84
C THR A 134 -17.72 -19.20 8.88
N GLU A 135 -17.21 -18.73 7.73
CA GLU A 135 -16.41 -17.51 7.67
C GLU A 135 -17.33 -16.29 7.68
N SER A 136 -17.13 -15.39 8.65
CA SER A 136 -17.81 -14.09 8.71
C SER A 136 -16.82 -13.02 9.16
N TYR A 137 -16.60 -12.02 8.30
CA TYR A 137 -15.76 -10.86 8.55
C TYR A 137 -16.60 -9.60 8.35
N ASP A 138 -16.53 -8.70 9.33
CA ASP A 138 -17.15 -7.39 9.26
C ASP A 138 -16.20 -6.38 9.90
N GLU A 139 -15.38 -5.74 9.06
CA GLU A 139 -14.41 -4.74 9.50
C GLU A 139 -15.10 -3.53 10.14
N SER A 140 -16.33 -3.20 9.74
CA SER A 140 -17.06 -2.00 10.18
C SER A 140 -17.37 -1.99 11.68
N ARG A 141 -17.33 -3.16 12.33
CA ARG A 141 -17.49 -3.32 13.78
C ARG A 141 -16.40 -2.62 14.60
N THR A 142 -15.19 -2.51 14.04
CA THR A 142 -14.01 -2.00 14.76
C THR A 142 -13.26 -0.94 13.97
N ILE A 143 -13.71 -0.61 12.75
CA ILE A 143 -13.08 0.35 11.86
C ILE A 143 -14.10 1.36 11.37
N LEU A 144 -13.73 2.64 11.41
CA LEU A 144 -14.48 3.73 10.79
C LEU A 144 -13.88 4.01 9.40
N ALA A 145 -14.74 4.16 8.40
CA ALA A 145 -14.32 4.44 7.03
C ALA A 145 -13.81 5.89 6.89
N GLY A 146 -12.73 6.06 6.16
CA GLY A 146 -12.34 7.35 5.59
C GLY A 146 -13.28 7.75 4.45
N ARG A 147 -13.04 8.94 3.87
CA ARG A 147 -13.90 9.50 2.81
C ARG A 147 -13.15 10.16 1.66
N THR A 148 -11.83 10.30 1.78
CA THR A 148 -11.04 11.15 0.90
C THR A 148 -10.02 10.31 0.15
N PRO A 149 -10.09 10.24 -1.19
CA PRO A 149 -8.99 9.72 -2.01
C PRO A 149 -7.73 10.56 -1.82
N VAL A 150 -6.56 9.94 -1.76
CA VAL A 150 -5.28 10.62 -1.51
C VAL A 150 -4.21 10.17 -2.49
N SER A 151 -3.41 11.13 -2.94
CA SER A 151 -2.17 10.90 -3.68
C SER A 151 -1.09 11.87 -3.20
N PHE A 152 0.17 11.57 -3.49
CA PHE A 152 1.30 12.46 -3.25
C PHE A 152 2.27 12.39 -4.44
N ASP A 153 3.17 13.37 -4.53
CA ASP A 153 4.19 13.40 -5.57
C ASP A 153 5.52 12.85 -5.02
N ALA A 154 6.17 12.01 -5.81
CA ALA A 154 7.49 11.43 -5.57
C ALA A 154 8.34 11.52 -6.85
N PRO A 155 9.64 11.17 -6.85
CA PRO A 155 10.47 11.24 -8.05
C PRO A 155 9.95 10.41 -9.25
N CYS A 156 9.17 9.36 -9.01
CA CYS A 156 8.51 8.59 -10.06
C CYS A 156 7.23 9.24 -10.63
N GLY A 157 6.83 10.41 -10.12
CA GLY A 157 5.59 11.11 -10.47
C GLY A 157 4.53 10.97 -9.38
N ARG A 158 3.25 10.99 -9.77
CA ARG A 158 2.14 10.92 -8.81
C ARG A 158 1.92 9.49 -8.33
N VAL A 159 1.83 9.35 -7.01
CA VAL A 159 1.64 8.09 -6.30
C VAL A 159 0.26 8.09 -5.64
N ALA A 160 -0.61 7.17 -6.07
CA ALA A 160 -1.94 6.98 -5.54
C ALA A 160 -1.92 6.03 -4.33
N MET A 161 -2.67 6.38 -3.27
CA MET A 161 -2.82 5.56 -2.07
C MET A 161 -4.18 4.86 -2.05
N SER A 162 -4.18 3.62 -1.59
CA SER A 162 -5.37 2.78 -1.40
C SER A 162 -5.04 1.66 -0.41
N VAL A 163 -6.04 0.95 0.13
CA VAL A 163 -5.82 -0.14 1.08
C VAL A 163 -6.77 -1.31 0.79
N CYS A 164 -6.19 -2.48 0.50
CA CYS A 164 -6.86 -3.78 0.50
C CYS A 164 -8.20 -3.82 -0.26
N TYR A 165 -9.33 -3.67 0.43
CA TYR A 165 -10.66 -3.81 -0.15
C TYR A 165 -10.96 -2.73 -1.19
N ASP A 166 -10.29 -1.58 -1.10
CA ASP A 166 -10.28 -0.55 -2.13
C ASP A 166 -9.93 -1.10 -3.51
N LEU A 167 -9.15 -2.19 -3.59
CA LEU A 167 -8.79 -2.86 -4.84
C LEU A 167 -10.00 -3.24 -5.69
N ARG A 168 -11.18 -3.42 -5.10
CA ARG A 168 -12.39 -3.83 -5.80
C ARG A 168 -13.16 -2.69 -6.46
N PHE A 169 -12.83 -1.43 -6.15
CA PHE A 169 -13.60 -0.26 -6.57
C PHE A 169 -12.83 0.55 -7.63
N PRO A 170 -13.05 0.28 -8.94
CA PRO A 170 -12.32 0.97 -10.02
C PRO A 170 -12.48 2.50 -10.00
N GLU A 171 -13.59 3.01 -9.46
CA GLU A 171 -13.93 4.42 -9.38
C GLU A 171 -12.89 5.21 -8.57
N LEU A 172 -12.34 4.61 -7.51
CA LEU A 172 -11.28 5.22 -6.71
C LEU A 172 -10.05 5.52 -7.56
N TYR A 173 -9.56 4.51 -8.28
CA TYR A 173 -8.35 4.63 -9.10
C TYR A 173 -8.60 5.54 -10.30
N ARG A 174 -9.78 5.44 -10.90
CA ARG A 174 -10.16 6.31 -12.02
C ARG A 174 -10.19 7.77 -11.60
N GLY A 175 -10.73 8.07 -10.41
CA GLY A 175 -10.75 9.41 -9.83
C GLY A 175 -9.34 9.93 -9.52
N LEU A 176 -8.48 9.10 -8.94
CA LEU A 176 -7.07 9.46 -8.66
C LEU A 176 -6.24 9.65 -9.95
N ALA A 177 -6.65 9.02 -11.05
CA ALA A 177 -6.04 9.17 -12.36
C ALA A 177 -6.68 10.27 -13.23
N ALA A 178 -7.69 11.00 -12.74
CA ALA A 178 -8.49 11.93 -13.56
C ALA A 178 -7.65 13.01 -14.25
N ASP A 179 -6.63 13.54 -13.58
CA ASP A 179 -5.72 14.57 -14.10
C ASP A 179 -4.59 14.01 -15.01
N GLY A 180 -4.71 12.76 -15.47
CA GLY A 180 -3.82 12.16 -16.47
C GLY A 180 -2.46 11.69 -15.97
N GLY A 181 -2.25 11.62 -14.64
CA GLY A 181 -0.90 11.66 -14.07
C GLY A 181 -0.47 10.57 -13.08
N THR A 182 -1.27 9.54 -12.77
CA THR A 182 -0.82 8.51 -11.80
C THR A 182 0.29 7.65 -12.39
N SER A 183 1.47 7.67 -11.81
CA SER A 183 2.59 6.79 -12.22
C SER A 183 2.56 5.46 -11.49
N LEU A 184 2.15 5.47 -10.22
CA LEU A 184 2.21 4.34 -9.31
C LEU A 184 0.99 4.30 -8.39
N ILE A 185 0.37 3.13 -8.25
CA ILE A 185 -0.61 2.82 -7.21
C ILE A 185 0.07 2.00 -6.12
N LEU A 186 -0.12 2.40 -4.86
CA LEU A 186 0.27 1.62 -3.70
C LEU A 186 -0.93 0.85 -3.16
N MET A 187 -0.76 -0.47 -3.02
CA MET A 187 -1.79 -1.41 -2.57
C MET A 187 -1.30 -2.29 -1.41
N PRO A 188 -1.20 -1.75 -0.18
CA PRO A 188 -1.04 -2.54 1.03
C PRO A 188 -2.29 -3.36 1.33
N ALA A 189 -2.14 -4.63 1.68
CA ALA A 189 -3.29 -5.48 1.95
C ALA A 189 -3.04 -6.69 2.86
N ALA A 190 -4.11 -7.16 3.51
CA ALA A 190 -4.17 -8.43 4.22
C ALA A 190 -5.26 -9.35 3.64
N PHE A 191 -5.21 -9.63 2.32
CA PHE A 191 -6.18 -10.47 1.63
C PHE A 191 -6.30 -11.84 2.29
N THR A 192 -7.54 -12.31 2.49
CA THR A 192 -7.77 -13.68 2.98
C THR A 192 -7.24 -14.67 1.94
N TYR A 193 -6.75 -15.82 2.41
CA TYR A 193 -6.22 -16.84 1.51
C TYR A 193 -7.20 -17.22 0.39
N THR A 194 -8.47 -17.46 0.73
CA THR A 194 -9.53 -17.88 -0.20
C THR A 194 -9.84 -16.83 -1.27
N THR A 195 -9.95 -15.55 -0.88
CA THR A 195 -10.26 -14.48 -1.84
C THR A 195 -9.04 -14.02 -2.61
N GLY A 196 -7.85 -14.09 -2.01
CA GLY A 196 -6.58 -13.78 -2.66
C GLY A 196 -6.27 -14.73 -3.80
N GLN A 197 -6.41 -16.05 -3.55
CA GLN A 197 -6.22 -17.09 -4.57
C GLN A 197 -7.04 -16.83 -5.84
N ALA A 198 -8.26 -16.33 -5.69
CA ALA A 198 -9.18 -16.13 -6.81
C ALA A 198 -9.04 -14.76 -7.49
N HIS A 199 -8.70 -13.69 -6.74
CA HIS A 199 -8.90 -12.32 -7.22
C HIS A 199 -7.67 -11.42 -7.17
N TRP A 200 -6.66 -11.74 -6.35
CA TRP A 200 -5.59 -10.79 -6.03
C TRP A 200 -4.84 -10.32 -7.27
N GLU A 201 -4.24 -11.24 -8.03
CA GLU A 201 -3.48 -10.89 -9.24
C GLU A 201 -4.37 -10.25 -10.30
N ILE A 202 -5.57 -10.81 -10.53
CA ILE A 202 -6.52 -10.33 -11.55
C ILE A 202 -6.85 -8.86 -11.32
N LEU A 203 -7.19 -8.50 -10.09
CA LEU A 203 -7.58 -7.13 -9.78
C LEU A 203 -6.38 -6.18 -9.83
N LEU A 204 -5.21 -6.58 -9.32
CA LEU A 204 -4.00 -5.75 -9.40
C LEU A 204 -3.64 -5.42 -10.86
N ARG A 205 -3.63 -6.44 -11.72
CA ARG A 205 -3.37 -6.28 -13.15
C ARG A 205 -4.43 -5.44 -13.82
N ALA A 206 -5.71 -5.63 -13.48
CA ALA A 206 -6.78 -4.79 -13.99
C ALA A 206 -6.56 -3.30 -13.64
N ARG A 207 -6.15 -2.98 -12.40
CA ARG A 207 -5.84 -1.59 -12.00
C ARG A 207 -4.66 -1.02 -12.77
N ALA A 208 -3.62 -1.82 -12.98
CA ALA A 208 -2.46 -1.39 -13.76
C ALA A 208 -2.84 -1.07 -15.22
N ILE A 209 -3.56 -2.00 -15.86
CA ILE A 209 -3.98 -1.89 -17.27
C ILE A 209 -4.94 -0.72 -17.49
N GLU A 210 -6.02 -0.65 -16.70
CA GLU A 210 -7.08 0.32 -16.97
C GLU A 210 -6.67 1.77 -16.66
N ASN A 211 -5.69 1.95 -15.77
CA ASN A 211 -5.14 3.25 -15.41
C ASN A 211 -3.79 3.55 -16.06
N GLN A 212 -3.23 2.61 -16.83
CA GLN A 212 -1.96 2.72 -17.53
C GLN A 212 -0.85 3.26 -16.61
N CYS A 213 -0.70 2.59 -15.47
CA CYS A 213 0.27 2.93 -14.43
C CYS A 213 0.80 1.68 -13.74
N TYR A 214 1.93 1.81 -13.03
CA TYR A 214 2.43 0.70 -12.22
C TYR A 214 1.55 0.47 -10.98
N VAL A 215 1.58 -0.76 -10.46
CA VAL A 215 0.96 -1.11 -9.17
C VAL A 215 1.98 -1.85 -8.32
N LEU A 216 2.28 -1.30 -7.15
CA LEU A 216 3.11 -1.95 -6.12
C LEU A 216 2.21 -2.42 -4.97
N ALA A 217 2.13 -3.73 -4.78
CA ALA A 217 1.27 -4.35 -3.79
C ALA A 217 2.09 -5.04 -2.70
N ALA A 218 1.88 -4.64 -1.45
CA ALA A 218 2.52 -5.22 -0.27
C ALA A 218 1.47 -6.00 0.52
N ALA A 219 1.68 -7.30 0.67
CA ALA A 219 0.70 -8.20 1.27
C ALA A 219 1.15 -8.71 2.65
N GLN A 220 0.19 -9.08 3.48
CA GLN A 220 0.43 -10.11 4.49
C GLN A 220 0.45 -11.49 3.80
N GLY A 221 1.34 -12.39 4.21
CA GLY A 221 1.43 -13.74 3.61
C GLY A 221 1.61 -14.85 4.64
N GLY A 222 0.89 -15.96 4.48
CA GLY A 222 1.05 -17.15 5.32
C GLY A 222 0.07 -17.22 6.50
N LYS A 223 0.43 -18.00 7.53
CA LYS A 223 -0.41 -18.22 8.72
C LYS A 223 0.07 -17.37 9.89
N HIS A 224 -0.82 -16.53 10.40
CA HIS A 224 -0.56 -15.62 11.51
C HIS A 224 -0.73 -16.30 12.87
N GLU A 225 -0.14 -15.70 13.90
CA GLU A 225 -0.18 -16.19 15.29
C GLU A 225 -1.61 -16.34 15.82
N ASN A 226 -2.54 -15.47 15.39
CA ASN A 226 -3.95 -15.53 15.75
C ASN A 226 -4.77 -16.57 14.97
N GLY A 227 -4.13 -17.35 14.08
CA GLY A 227 -4.77 -18.38 13.28
C GLY A 227 -5.30 -17.91 11.92
N ARG A 228 -5.34 -16.60 11.65
CA ARG A 228 -5.70 -16.06 10.32
C ARG A 228 -4.70 -16.53 9.26
N ARG A 229 -5.18 -16.76 8.03
CA ARG A 229 -4.33 -17.06 6.88
C ARG A 229 -4.51 -16.03 5.78
N THR A 230 -3.42 -15.45 5.32
CA THR A 230 -3.38 -14.45 4.25
C THR A 230 -2.66 -14.97 3.03
N TRP A 231 -2.95 -14.36 1.88
CA TRP A 231 -2.56 -14.88 0.56
C TRP A 231 -1.09 -14.67 0.21
N GLY A 232 -0.44 -13.61 0.70
CA GLY A 232 0.88 -13.20 0.23
C GLY A 232 0.81 -12.63 -1.18
N HIS A 233 1.70 -13.09 -2.06
CA HIS A 233 1.80 -12.63 -3.45
C HIS A 233 2.00 -11.11 -3.55
N SER A 234 2.81 -10.53 -2.67
CA SER A 234 3.30 -9.16 -2.87
C SER A 234 3.95 -9.08 -4.24
N MET A 235 3.69 -8.01 -5.00
CA MET A 235 4.12 -7.95 -6.39
C MET A 235 4.24 -6.52 -6.94
N LEU A 236 4.98 -6.41 -8.03
CA LEU A 236 5.03 -5.22 -8.88
C LEU A 236 4.43 -5.56 -10.25
N VAL A 237 3.47 -4.76 -10.70
CA VAL A 237 2.82 -4.89 -12.01
C VAL A 237 3.12 -3.66 -12.85
N ASP A 238 3.46 -3.86 -14.12
CA ASP A 238 3.73 -2.80 -15.10
C ASP A 238 2.45 -2.18 -15.68
N PRO A 239 2.53 -1.03 -16.37
CA PRO A 239 1.37 -0.36 -16.98
C PRO A 239 0.63 -1.16 -18.08
N TRP A 240 1.25 -2.23 -18.60
CA TRP A 240 0.65 -3.16 -19.55
C TRP A 240 0.01 -4.38 -18.87
N GLY A 241 0.15 -4.50 -17.54
CA GLY A 241 -0.36 -5.59 -16.75
C GLY A 241 0.58 -6.80 -16.65
N GLU A 242 1.86 -6.65 -16.98
CA GLU A 242 2.87 -7.68 -16.76
C GLU A 242 3.29 -7.70 -15.27
N VAL A 243 3.35 -8.89 -14.67
CA VAL A 243 3.86 -9.06 -13.31
C VAL A 243 5.38 -9.14 -13.37
N LEU A 244 6.06 -8.06 -12.99
CA LEU A 244 7.51 -7.92 -13.10
C LEU A 244 8.26 -8.69 -12.00
N ALA A 245 7.65 -8.76 -10.81
CA ALA A 245 8.22 -9.49 -9.67
C ALA A 245 7.09 -9.89 -8.71
N MET A 246 7.21 -11.05 -8.05
CA MET A 246 6.22 -11.55 -7.10
C MET A 246 6.87 -12.41 -6.00
N LEU A 247 6.41 -12.23 -4.76
CA LEU A 247 6.79 -13.05 -3.60
C LEU A 247 5.57 -13.89 -3.13
N PRO A 248 5.55 -15.21 -3.35
CA PRO A 248 4.33 -16.02 -3.17
C PRO A 248 3.81 -16.08 -1.73
N GLU A 249 4.64 -16.50 -0.77
CA GLU A 249 4.24 -16.70 0.62
C GLU A 249 5.44 -16.43 1.55
N GLY A 250 5.18 -16.25 2.84
CA GLY A 250 6.21 -15.98 3.84
C GLY A 250 6.70 -14.53 3.86
N GLU A 251 7.69 -14.25 4.70
CA GLU A 251 8.25 -12.91 4.83
C GLU A 251 9.36 -12.66 3.81
N GLY A 252 9.42 -11.43 3.27
CA GLY A 252 10.48 -11.05 2.35
C GLY A 252 10.21 -9.70 1.68
N VAL A 253 11.06 -9.36 0.73
CA VAL A 253 10.99 -8.12 -0.05
C VAL A 253 10.90 -8.46 -1.53
N VAL A 254 10.07 -7.74 -2.26
CA VAL A 254 9.95 -7.83 -3.72
C VAL A 254 9.81 -6.45 -4.31
N GLY A 255 10.44 -6.19 -5.44
CA GLY A 255 10.48 -4.84 -5.99
C GLY A 255 11.03 -4.81 -7.40
N GLY A 256 11.14 -3.60 -7.93
CA GLY A 256 11.62 -3.36 -9.28
C GLY A 256 11.77 -1.88 -9.58
N VAL A 257 11.78 -1.55 -10.85
CA VAL A 257 12.01 -0.19 -11.34
C VAL A 257 10.72 0.33 -11.96
N ILE A 258 10.33 1.53 -11.55
CA ILE A 258 9.33 2.34 -12.23
C ILE A 258 10.06 3.08 -13.34
N ASP A 259 9.76 2.74 -14.59
CA ASP A 259 10.38 3.36 -15.76
C ASP A 259 9.42 4.39 -16.40
N PRO A 260 9.76 5.69 -16.34
CA PRO A 260 8.97 6.75 -16.95
C PRO A 260 8.83 6.60 -18.47
N ALA A 261 9.83 6.02 -19.15
CA ALA A 261 9.74 5.76 -20.58
C ALA A 261 8.67 4.71 -20.90
N ARG A 262 8.56 3.67 -20.06
CA ARG A 262 7.53 2.62 -20.20
C ARG A 262 6.11 3.16 -19.98
N LEU A 263 5.93 4.04 -19.01
CA LEU A 263 4.65 4.73 -18.78
C LEU A 263 4.22 5.52 -20.02
N GLU A 264 5.14 6.30 -20.58
CA GLU A 264 4.87 7.10 -21.76
C GLU A 264 4.60 6.23 -23.00
N GLU A 265 5.41 5.21 -23.23
CA GLU A 265 5.24 4.24 -24.32
C GLU A 265 3.82 3.63 -24.32
N VAL A 266 3.38 3.10 -23.17
CA VAL A 266 2.06 2.46 -23.04
C VAL A 266 0.93 3.45 -23.30
N ARG A 267 1.04 4.69 -22.80
CA ARG A 267 0.03 5.74 -22.98
C ARG A 267 -0.01 6.28 -24.41
N GLN A 268 1.12 6.30 -25.11
CA GLN A 268 1.20 6.68 -26.51
C GLN A 268 0.62 5.60 -27.43
N ASN A 269 1.00 4.34 -27.20
CA ASN A 269 0.58 3.21 -28.04
C ASN A 269 -0.91 2.88 -27.86
N LEU A 270 -1.43 3.01 -26.64
CA LEU A 270 -2.84 2.83 -26.32
C LEU A 270 -3.36 4.05 -25.55
N PRO A 271 -3.80 5.13 -26.21
CA PRO A 271 -4.25 6.35 -25.54
C PRO A 271 -5.65 6.24 -24.90
N ALA A 272 -5.95 5.10 -24.25
CA ALA A 272 -7.27 4.78 -23.70
C ALA A 272 -7.80 5.84 -22.72
N LEU A 273 -6.92 6.43 -21.90
CA LEU A 273 -7.29 7.50 -20.97
C LEU A 273 -7.81 8.77 -21.67
N ARG A 274 -7.38 9.03 -22.91
CA ARG A 274 -7.83 10.17 -23.72
C ARG A 274 -9.14 9.89 -24.45
N HIS A 275 -9.55 8.62 -24.57
CA HIS A 275 -10.78 8.20 -25.24
C HIS A 275 -11.99 8.12 -24.29
N ARG A 276 -11.82 8.52 -23.02
CA ARG A 276 -12.90 8.49 -22.02
C ARG A 276 -14.01 9.50 -22.39
N VAL A 277 -15.26 9.10 -22.20
CA VAL A 277 -16.46 9.93 -22.40
C VAL A 277 -17.37 9.98 -21.17
N LEU A 278 -16.90 9.43 -20.04
CA LEU A 278 -17.53 9.42 -18.73
C LEU A 278 -16.59 10.08 -17.72
#